data_AF-Q799R0-F1
#
_entry.id   AF-Q799R0-F1
#
_cell.length_a   1.000
_cell.length_b   1.000
_cell.length_c   1.000
_cell.angle_alpha   90.00
_cell.angle_beta   90.00
_cell.angle_gamma   90.00
#
_symmetry.space_group_name_H-M   'P 1'
#
loop_
_entity.id
_entity.type
_entity.pdbx_description
1 polymer ?
#
loop_
_entity_poly.entity_id
_entity_poly.type
_entity_poly.pdbx_seq_one_letter_code
_entity_poly.pdbx_strand_id
1 'polypeptide(L)'
;NSIAPFWDGNETWLVLGGGGLFAAFPLAYSILMSALYIPIILMLLGLIFRGVAFEFRFKAHIGHRCIWDYSFHFGSMLAVFCQGLMLGTFVQGIVIDGRQFAGGSFDFLTPFSVMTGIALIFGYALLGATWLILKTENKTQDWAYKSALYILFYVALFMGLVSLSAPFLNNYINHRWFSMPNIYYLSIIPIITVLIFIKLIKAIKQKKEVKPFIYTILLFLLGYLGLAISIWPYIVPYKVTLENAAAVPESQSLLLVGALIFLPVILGYTFYCYYIFRGKSSSQPLY
;
A
#
# COMPACT_ATOMS: atom_id res chain seq x y z
N ASN A 1 -13.23 -14.82 8.89
CA ASN A 1 -13.67 -15.16 7.51
C ASN A 1 -14.03 -13.95 6.64
N SER A 2 -14.07 -12.72 7.17
CA SER A 2 -14.49 -11.53 6.40
C SER A 2 -13.64 -11.18 5.17
N ILE A 3 -12.40 -11.67 5.10
CA ILE A 3 -11.47 -11.44 3.98
C ILE A 3 -11.28 -12.67 3.09
N ALA A 4 -11.81 -13.84 3.49
CA ALA A 4 -11.57 -15.12 2.81
C ALA A 4 -11.98 -15.13 1.32
N PRO A 5 -13.07 -14.48 0.90
CA PRO A 5 -13.45 -14.47 -0.51
C PRO A 5 -12.59 -13.56 -1.40
N PHE A 6 -11.75 -12.69 -0.83
CA PHE A 6 -11.11 -11.60 -1.56
C PHE A 6 -9.57 -11.63 -1.54
N TRP A 7 -8.97 -12.29 -0.55
CA TRP A 7 -7.53 -12.15 -0.28
C TRP A 7 -6.66 -12.62 -1.44
N ASP A 8 -6.99 -13.76 -2.05
CA ASP A 8 -6.24 -14.36 -3.16
C ASP A 8 -6.27 -13.43 -4.40
N GLY A 9 -7.47 -12.97 -4.78
CA GLY A 9 -7.63 -11.96 -5.82
C GLY A 9 -6.88 -10.66 -5.53
N ASN A 10 -6.81 -10.24 -4.27
CA ASN A 10 -6.07 -9.02 -3.90
C ASN A 10 -4.55 -9.16 -4.06
N GLU A 11 -3.98 -10.36 -3.90
CA GLU A 11 -2.55 -10.60 -4.14
C GLU A 11 -2.18 -10.46 -5.62
N THR A 12 -3.09 -10.78 -6.53
CA THR A 12 -2.84 -10.68 -7.99
C THR A 12 -2.54 -9.24 -8.44
N TRP A 13 -3.04 -8.22 -7.74
CA TRP A 13 -2.72 -6.81 -8.03
C TRP A 13 -1.24 -6.48 -7.83
N LEU A 14 -0.59 -7.13 -6.85
CA LEU A 14 0.84 -6.98 -6.63
C LEU A 14 1.63 -7.59 -7.78
N VAL A 15 1.21 -8.76 -8.26
CA VAL A 15 1.81 -9.44 -9.42
C VAL A 15 1.63 -8.61 -10.68
N LEU A 16 0.42 -8.06 -10.90
CA LEU A 16 0.16 -7.14 -11.99
C LEU A 16 1.04 -5.88 -11.93
N GLY A 17 1.28 -5.33 -10.73
CA GLY A 17 2.20 -4.21 -10.54
C GLY A 17 3.63 -4.54 -10.96
N GLY A 18 4.18 -5.68 -10.51
CA GLY A 18 5.52 -6.12 -10.88
C GLY A 18 5.67 -6.51 -12.35
N GLY A 19 4.74 -7.32 -12.87
CA GLY A 19 4.74 -7.75 -14.28
C GLY A 19 4.41 -6.61 -15.26
N GLY A 20 3.51 -5.70 -14.87
CA GLY A 20 3.20 -4.49 -15.63
C GLY A 20 4.39 -3.55 -15.71
N LEU A 21 5.15 -3.37 -14.61
CA LEU A 21 6.39 -2.61 -14.62
C LEU A 21 7.43 -3.23 -15.57
N PHE A 22 7.59 -4.56 -15.53
CA PHE A 22 8.48 -5.29 -16.44
C PHE A 22 8.10 -5.06 -17.91
N ALA A 23 6.82 -5.20 -18.22
CA ALA A 23 6.32 -5.12 -19.58
C ALA A 23 6.36 -3.68 -20.13
N ALA A 24 5.92 -2.70 -19.35
CA ALA A 24 5.80 -1.32 -19.79
C ALA A 24 7.10 -0.50 -19.67
N PHE A 25 7.93 -0.81 -18.66
CA PHE A 25 9.14 -0.05 -18.31
C PHE A 25 10.31 -0.97 -17.93
N PRO A 26 10.85 -1.76 -18.88
CA PRO A 26 11.85 -2.80 -18.59
C PRO A 26 13.13 -2.25 -17.95
N LEU A 27 13.56 -1.04 -18.32
CA LEU A 27 14.72 -0.38 -17.69
C LEU A 27 14.45 -0.05 -16.21
N ALA A 28 13.27 0.48 -15.91
CA ALA A 28 12.91 0.76 -14.53
C ALA A 28 12.81 -0.53 -13.72
N TYR A 29 12.22 -1.58 -14.30
CA TYR A 29 12.13 -2.90 -13.68
C TYR A 29 13.52 -3.44 -13.31
N SER A 30 14.49 -3.41 -14.23
CA SER A 30 15.83 -3.96 -13.96
C SER A 30 16.54 -3.21 -12.83
N ILE A 31 16.41 -1.88 -12.77
CA ILE A 31 17.04 -1.08 -11.72
C ILE A 31 16.33 -1.30 -10.37
N LEU A 32 15.00 -1.20 -10.34
CA LEU A 32 14.22 -1.27 -9.11
C LEU A 32 14.25 -2.66 -8.48
N MET A 33 14.17 -3.73 -9.29
CA MET A 33 14.22 -5.11 -8.79
C MET A 33 15.59 -5.44 -8.20
N SER A 34 16.68 -4.91 -8.77
CA SER A 34 18.01 -5.06 -8.19
C SER A 34 18.17 -4.27 -6.89
N ALA A 35 17.74 -3.00 -6.87
CA ALA A 35 17.84 -2.14 -5.69
C ALA A 35 17.00 -2.63 -4.51
N LEU A 36 15.83 -3.22 -4.80
CA LEU A 36 14.84 -3.65 -3.81
C LEU A 36 14.82 -5.18 -3.62
N TYR A 37 15.86 -5.88 -4.08
CA TYR A 37 15.89 -7.35 -4.09
C TYR A 37 15.59 -7.96 -2.72
N ILE A 38 16.31 -7.53 -1.67
CA ILE A 38 16.13 -8.05 -0.31
C ILE A 38 14.72 -7.75 0.23
N PRO A 39 14.21 -6.50 0.22
CA PRO A 39 12.84 -6.20 0.60
C PRO A 39 11.78 -7.03 -0.14
N ILE A 40 11.94 -7.23 -1.46
CA ILE A 40 11.01 -8.01 -2.26
C ILE A 40 11.01 -9.48 -1.82
N ILE A 41 12.18 -10.10 -1.66
CA ILE A 41 12.27 -11.50 -1.21
C ILE A 41 11.66 -11.67 0.18
N LEU A 42 11.96 -10.78 1.12
CA LEU A 42 11.37 -10.81 2.47
C LEU A 42 9.85 -10.63 2.43
N MET A 43 9.35 -9.74 1.57
CA MET A 43 7.92 -9.56 1.34
C MET A 43 7.27 -10.84 0.81
N LEU A 44 7.86 -11.48 -0.21
CA LEU A 44 7.35 -12.72 -0.78
C LEU A 44 7.34 -13.86 0.25
N LEU A 45 8.38 -13.99 1.08
CA LEU A 45 8.39 -14.93 2.20
C LEU A 45 7.24 -14.66 3.19
N GLY A 46 7.01 -13.39 3.54
CA GLY A 46 5.87 -13.00 4.39
C GLY A 46 4.51 -13.36 3.77
N LEU A 47 4.35 -13.18 2.45
CA LEU A 47 3.15 -13.56 1.72
C LEU A 47 2.94 -15.09 1.69
N ILE A 48 4.01 -15.86 1.51
CA ILE A 48 3.96 -17.34 1.59
C ILE A 48 3.44 -17.77 2.96
N PHE A 49 4.01 -17.25 4.05
CA PHE A 49 3.54 -17.57 5.39
C PHE A 49 2.07 -17.19 5.59
N ARG A 50 1.64 -16.05 5.05
CA ARG A 50 0.24 -15.61 5.11
C ARG A 50 -0.70 -16.59 4.42
N GLY A 51 -0.41 -16.99 3.18
CA GLY A 51 -1.24 -17.91 2.41
C GLY A 51 -1.31 -19.31 3.02
N VAL A 52 -0.15 -19.86 3.41
CA VAL A 52 -0.08 -21.18 4.06
C VAL A 52 -0.82 -21.18 5.39
N ALA A 53 -0.64 -20.14 6.22
CA ALA A 53 -1.33 -20.04 7.49
C ALA A 53 -2.86 -20.00 7.32
N PHE A 54 -3.37 -19.37 6.27
CA PHE A 54 -4.82 -19.30 6.01
C PHE A 54 -5.42 -20.70 5.77
N GLU A 55 -4.80 -21.49 4.88
CA GLU A 55 -5.26 -22.83 4.52
C GLU A 55 -5.04 -23.86 5.65
N PHE A 56 -3.88 -23.84 6.30
CA PHE A 56 -3.52 -24.84 7.29
C PHE A 56 -4.19 -24.61 8.64
N ARG A 57 -4.53 -23.37 8.99
CA ARG A 57 -5.24 -23.06 10.24
C ARG A 57 -6.59 -23.78 10.35
N PHE A 58 -7.32 -23.95 9.25
CA PHE A 58 -8.59 -24.69 9.25
C PHE A 58 -8.41 -26.19 9.46
N LYS A 59 -7.26 -26.73 9.04
CA LYS A 59 -6.92 -28.17 9.13
C LYS A 59 -6.17 -28.53 10.42
N ALA A 60 -5.63 -27.55 11.14
CA ALA A 60 -4.81 -27.77 12.32
C ALA A 60 -5.62 -28.15 13.58
N HIS A 61 -5.11 -29.15 14.32
CA HIS A 61 -5.56 -29.46 15.68
C HIS A 61 -5.43 -28.23 16.60
N ILE A 62 -6.30 -28.14 17.60
CA ILE A 62 -6.45 -26.95 18.47
C ILE A 62 -5.12 -26.47 19.07
N GLY A 63 -4.24 -27.37 19.48
CA GLY A 63 -2.92 -27.04 20.04
C GLY A 63 -1.95 -26.36 19.06
N HIS A 64 -2.11 -26.56 17.74
CA HIS A 64 -1.22 -26.01 16.72
C HIS A 64 -1.78 -24.76 16.03
N ARG A 65 -3.02 -24.35 16.33
CA ARG A 65 -3.64 -23.14 15.72
C ARG A 65 -2.87 -21.85 16.06
N CYS A 66 -2.29 -21.80 17.25
CA CYS A 66 -1.50 -20.66 17.73
C CYS A 66 -0.29 -20.38 16.83
N ILE A 67 0.39 -21.43 16.35
CA ILE A 67 1.53 -21.31 15.44
C ILE A 67 1.11 -20.66 14.12
N TRP A 68 -0.04 -21.06 13.58
CA TRP A 68 -0.58 -20.50 12.35
C TRP A 68 -1.10 -19.07 12.54
N ASP A 69 -1.69 -18.75 13.70
CA ASP A 69 -2.09 -17.38 14.04
C ASP A 69 -0.88 -16.43 14.10
N TYR A 70 0.23 -16.85 14.73
CA TYR A 70 1.48 -16.08 14.73
C TYR A 70 2.10 -15.98 13.33
N SER A 71 2.11 -17.08 12.56
CA SER A 71 2.64 -17.08 11.19
C SER A 71 1.88 -16.11 10.30
N PHE A 72 0.55 -16.08 10.41
CA PHE A 72 -0.29 -15.13 9.69
C PHE A 72 0.00 -13.68 10.10
N HIS A 73 0.12 -13.42 11.41
CA HIS A 73 0.38 -12.09 11.95
C HIS A 73 1.76 -11.55 11.51
N PHE A 74 2.84 -12.29 11.80
CA PHE A 74 4.20 -11.86 11.49
C PHE A 74 4.48 -11.88 9.98
N GLY A 75 3.94 -12.84 9.23
CA GLY A 75 4.05 -12.86 7.77
C GLY A 75 3.38 -11.65 7.11
N SER A 76 2.17 -11.30 7.57
CA SER A 76 1.47 -10.10 7.09
C SER A 76 2.21 -8.82 7.48
N MET A 77 2.70 -8.72 8.72
CA MET A 77 3.44 -7.55 9.18
C MET A 77 4.76 -7.38 8.42
N LEU A 78 5.50 -8.47 8.19
CA LEU A 78 6.74 -8.47 7.41
C LEU A 78 6.49 -7.98 5.98
N ALA A 79 5.46 -8.51 5.32
CA ALA A 79 5.12 -8.11 3.96
C ALA A 79 4.82 -6.60 3.86
N VAL A 80 4.03 -6.06 4.79
CA VAL A 80 3.69 -4.63 4.81
C VAL A 80 4.90 -3.76 5.17
N PHE A 81 5.72 -4.20 6.12
CA PHE A 81 6.95 -3.50 6.49
C PHE A 81 7.90 -3.39 5.29
N CYS A 82 8.10 -4.48 4.54
CA CYS A 82 8.91 -4.50 3.33
C CYS A 82 8.34 -3.61 2.23
N GLN A 83 7.01 -3.57 2.04
CA GLN A 83 6.39 -2.61 1.11
C GLN A 83 6.69 -1.16 1.50
N GLY A 84 6.64 -0.84 2.79
CA GLY A 84 6.95 0.51 3.26
C GLY A 84 8.44 0.84 3.16
N LEU A 85 9.35 -0.12 3.40
CA LEU A 85 10.79 0.01 3.12
C LEU A 85 11.02 0.35 1.65
N MET A 86 10.42 -0.43 0.74
CA MET A 86 10.52 -0.21 -0.70
C MET A 86 10.05 1.18 -1.11
N LEU A 87 8.89 1.62 -0.58
CA LEU A 87 8.36 2.95 -0.86
C LEU A 87 9.28 4.06 -0.34
N GLY A 88 9.85 3.91 0.85
CA GLY A 88 10.79 4.88 1.41
C GLY A 88 12.07 4.98 0.60
N THR A 89 12.63 3.84 0.20
CA THR A 89 13.85 3.77 -0.63
C THR A 89 13.58 4.39 -2.00
N PHE A 90 12.40 4.12 -2.56
CA PHE A 90 11.95 4.74 -3.81
C PHE A 90 11.93 6.27 -3.68
N VAL A 91 11.26 6.81 -2.66
CA VAL A 91 11.16 8.27 -2.44
C VAL A 91 12.54 8.93 -2.22
N GLN A 92 13.45 8.26 -1.51
CA GLN A 92 14.82 8.75 -1.30
C GLN A 92 15.63 8.81 -2.60
N GLY A 93 15.33 7.94 -3.55
CA GLY A 93 16.08 7.78 -4.79
C GLY A 93 17.11 6.66 -4.69
N ILE A 94 17.48 6.13 -5.85
CA ILE A 94 18.34 4.95 -5.98
C ILE A 94 19.62 5.37 -6.71
N VAL A 95 20.75 4.87 -6.21
CA VAL A 95 22.06 5.08 -6.84
C VAL A 95 22.17 4.21 -8.08
N ILE A 96 22.46 4.84 -9.22
CA ILE A 96 22.62 4.16 -10.50
C ILE A 96 23.93 4.60 -11.16
N ASP A 97 24.52 3.70 -11.93
CA ASP A 97 25.60 4.00 -12.88
C ASP A 97 25.11 3.69 -14.29
N GLY A 98 25.01 4.73 -15.12
CA GLY A 98 24.36 4.67 -16.42
C GLY A 98 22.92 4.13 -16.35
N ARG A 99 22.73 2.89 -16.78
CA ARG A 99 21.42 2.19 -16.87
C ARG A 99 21.31 1.02 -15.87
N GLN A 100 22.22 0.91 -14.91
CA GLN A 100 22.29 -0.19 -13.97
C GLN A 100 22.27 0.30 -12.52
N PHE A 101 21.79 -0.56 -11.62
CA PHE A 101 21.88 -0.31 -10.19
C PHE A 101 23.35 -0.38 -9.75
N ALA A 102 23.79 0.61 -8.98
CA ALA A 102 25.18 0.74 -8.50
C ALA A 102 25.27 0.95 -6.98
N GLY A 103 24.16 0.81 -6.26
CA GLY A 103 24.12 0.92 -4.81
C GLY A 103 24.61 -0.34 -4.09
N GLY A 104 24.78 -0.23 -2.78
CA GLY A 104 25.05 -1.35 -1.89
C GLY A 104 23.81 -2.18 -1.59
N SER A 105 24.01 -3.43 -1.16
CA SER A 105 22.92 -4.38 -0.84
C SER A 105 21.98 -3.91 0.26
N PHE A 106 22.42 -2.99 1.13
CA PHE A 106 21.65 -2.49 2.27
C PHE A 106 21.28 -1.01 2.16
N ASP A 107 21.42 -0.39 0.98
CA ASP A 107 21.09 1.02 0.78
C ASP A 107 19.59 1.32 1.01
N PHE A 108 18.74 0.29 0.94
CA PHE A 108 17.33 0.38 1.29
C PHE A 108 17.10 0.61 2.81
N LEU A 109 18.07 0.29 3.66
CA LEU A 109 17.91 0.32 5.11
C LEU A 109 18.35 1.66 5.70
N THR A 110 17.55 2.69 5.44
CA THR A 110 17.76 4.02 6.01
C THR A 110 16.73 4.33 7.11
N PRO A 111 17.00 5.30 8.00
CA PRO A 111 16.02 5.72 9.00
C PRO A 111 14.68 6.14 8.40
N PHE A 112 14.70 6.80 7.23
CA PHE A 112 13.48 7.20 6.53
C PHE A 112 12.72 6.00 5.95
N SER A 113 13.43 5.06 5.32
CA SER A 113 12.80 3.83 4.78
C SER A 113 12.21 2.96 5.89
N VAL A 114 12.88 2.85 7.04
CA VAL A 114 12.34 2.14 8.21
C VAL A 114 11.10 2.86 8.74
N MET A 115 11.14 4.19 8.82
CA MET A 115 9.98 5.00 9.23
C MET A 115 8.78 4.80 8.30
N THR A 116 8.98 4.76 6.97
CA THR A 116 7.88 4.48 6.02
C THR A 116 7.39 3.03 6.11
N GLY A 117 8.28 2.08 6.40
CA GLY A 117 7.96 0.71 6.78
C GLY A 117 6.96 0.66 7.94
N ILE A 118 7.30 1.30 9.06
CA ILE A 118 6.44 1.37 10.24
C ILE A 118 5.14 2.13 9.95
N ALA A 119 5.21 3.22 9.18
CA ALA A 119 4.05 4.00 8.78
C ALA A 119 3.00 3.14 8.03
N LEU A 120 3.44 2.30 7.09
CA LEU A 120 2.53 1.43 6.35
C LEU A 120 1.91 0.34 7.22
N ILE A 121 2.61 -0.18 8.23
CA ILE A 121 2.02 -1.14 9.18
C ILE A 121 0.78 -0.52 9.84
N PHE A 122 0.90 0.70 10.38
CA PHE A 122 -0.23 1.39 11.00
C PHE A 122 -1.29 1.77 9.97
N GLY A 123 -0.88 2.19 8.78
CA GLY A 123 -1.81 2.51 7.70
C GLY A 123 -2.69 1.32 7.31
N TYR A 124 -2.09 0.16 7.04
CA TYR A 124 -2.84 -1.03 6.67
C TYR A 124 -3.63 -1.60 7.85
N ALA A 125 -3.13 -1.44 9.08
CA ALA A 125 -3.90 -1.77 10.28
C ALA A 125 -5.17 -0.90 10.40
N LEU A 126 -5.12 0.38 10.00
CA LEU A 126 -6.30 1.26 9.95
C LEU A 126 -7.29 0.84 8.86
N LEU A 127 -6.81 0.48 7.67
CA LEU A 127 -7.64 -0.11 6.61
C LEU A 127 -8.32 -1.39 7.10
N GLY A 128 -7.58 -2.28 7.76
CA GLY A 128 -8.10 -3.50 8.36
C GLY A 128 -9.15 -3.22 9.45
N ALA A 129 -8.88 -2.29 10.37
CA ALA A 129 -9.82 -1.92 11.43
C ALA A 129 -11.11 -1.33 10.87
N THR A 130 -11.02 -0.43 9.88
CA THR A 130 -12.19 0.16 9.23
C THR A 130 -12.95 -0.81 8.34
N TRP A 131 -12.27 -1.80 7.75
CA TRP A 131 -12.91 -2.94 7.10
C TRP A 131 -13.67 -3.82 8.10
N LEU A 132 -13.11 -4.09 9.28
CA LEU A 132 -13.78 -4.84 10.33
C LEU A 132 -15.02 -4.11 10.85
N ILE A 133 -14.99 -2.78 10.99
CA ILE A 133 -16.17 -1.97 11.33
C ILE A 133 -17.31 -2.23 10.32
N LEU A 134 -17.00 -2.33 9.04
CA LEU A 134 -17.97 -2.58 7.97
C LEU A 134 -18.50 -4.02 7.98
N LYS A 135 -17.63 -5.00 8.28
CA LYS A 135 -17.92 -6.43 8.11
C LYS A 135 -18.32 -7.18 9.37
N THR A 136 -18.22 -6.58 10.55
CA THR A 136 -18.50 -7.25 11.83
C THR A 136 -19.59 -6.54 12.62
N GLU A 137 -20.09 -7.20 13.65
CA GLU A 137 -21.16 -6.72 14.52
C GLU A 137 -20.77 -6.87 16.01
N ASN A 138 -21.51 -6.17 16.88
CA ASN A 138 -21.46 -6.32 18.33
C ASN A 138 -20.04 -6.11 18.89
N LYS A 139 -19.56 -7.04 19.73
CA LYS A 139 -18.31 -6.93 20.47
C LYS A 139 -17.09 -6.72 19.56
N THR A 140 -17.03 -7.41 18.43
CA THR A 140 -15.92 -7.29 17.47
C THR A 140 -15.93 -5.94 16.76
N GLN A 141 -17.12 -5.43 16.43
CA GLN A 141 -17.27 -4.11 15.81
C GLN A 141 -16.88 -2.98 16.77
N ASP A 142 -17.30 -3.07 18.04
CA ASP A 142 -16.93 -2.12 19.08
C ASP A 142 -15.41 -2.12 19.36
N TRP A 143 -14.78 -3.30 19.35
CA TRP A 143 -13.32 -3.41 19.42
C TRP A 143 -12.67 -2.73 18.21
N ALA A 144 -13.18 -2.97 17.00
CA ALA A 144 -12.65 -2.36 15.78
C ALA A 144 -12.75 -0.82 15.78
N TYR A 145 -13.83 -0.24 16.31
CA TYR A 145 -13.94 1.22 16.49
C TYR A 145 -12.88 1.79 17.44
N LYS A 146 -12.60 1.10 18.57
CA LYS A 146 -11.57 1.52 19.53
C LYS A 146 -10.17 1.40 18.91
N SER A 147 -9.88 0.26 18.28
CA SER A 147 -8.62 0.02 17.58
C SER A 147 -8.39 1.06 16.47
N ALA A 148 -9.42 1.38 15.68
CA ALA A 148 -9.32 2.39 14.62
C ALA A 148 -8.93 3.77 15.16
N LEU A 149 -9.50 4.23 16.28
CA LEU A 149 -9.11 5.52 16.89
C LEU A 149 -7.65 5.52 17.38
N TYR A 150 -7.24 4.44 18.04
CA TYR A 150 -5.87 4.29 18.53
C TYR A 150 -4.87 4.29 17.38
N ILE A 151 -5.11 3.49 16.34
CA ILE A 151 -4.23 3.37 15.18
C ILE A 151 -4.21 4.68 14.38
N LEU A 152 -5.34 5.38 14.28
CA LEU A 152 -5.45 6.64 13.54
C LEU A 152 -4.48 7.71 14.05
N PHE A 153 -4.22 7.75 15.36
CA PHE A 153 -3.22 8.64 15.94
C PHE A 153 -1.82 8.36 15.35
N TYR A 154 -1.40 7.10 15.29
CA TYR A 154 -0.11 6.72 14.71
C TYR A 154 -0.06 7.01 13.21
N VAL A 155 -1.15 6.77 12.48
CA VAL A 155 -1.23 7.13 11.06
C VAL A 155 -1.06 8.63 10.86
N ALA A 156 -1.72 9.46 11.67
CA ALA A 156 -1.54 10.92 11.61
C ALA A 156 -0.11 11.34 11.96
N LEU A 157 0.49 10.74 13.00
CA LEU A 157 1.86 10.99 13.41
C LEU A 157 2.85 10.65 12.29
N PHE A 158 2.82 9.42 11.77
CA PHE A 158 3.76 8.97 10.74
C PHE A 158 3.54 9.67 9.39
N MET A 159 2.29 9.93 9.00
CA MET A 159 2.02 10.70 7.78
C MET A 159 2.53 12.14 7.90
N GLY A 160 2.41 12.75 9.09
CA GLY A 160 3.02 14.04 9.40
C GLY A 160 4.55 14.00 9.34
N LEU A 161 5.17 13.01 9.99
CA LEU A 161 6.63 12.82 9.97
C LEU A 161 7.17 12.63 8.56
N VAL A 162 6.58 11.72 7.77
CA VAL A 162 6.98 11.48 6.37
C VAL A 162 6.83 12.76 5.53
N SER A 163 5.71 13.48 5.68
CA SER A 163 5.45 14.72 4.94
C SER A 163 6.43 15.84 5.29
N LEU A 164 6.84 15.93 6.57
CA LEU A 164 7.81 16.91 7.03
C LEU A 164 9.23 16.52 6.64
N SER A 165 9.58 15.23 6.67
CA SER A 165 10.93 14.76 6.34
C SER A 165 11.21 14.72 4.83
N ALA A 166 10.22 14.44 3.99
CA ALA A 166 10.42 14.24 2.54
C ALA A 166 11.08 15.44 1.81
N PRO A 167 10.71 16.70 2.09
CA PRO A 167 11.38 17.87 1.49
C PRO A 167 12.86 18.02 1.86
N PHE A 168 13.30 17.46 3.00
CA PHE A 168 14.70 17.52 3.42
C PHE A 168 15.54 16.40 2.81
N LEU A 169 14.92 15.37 2.23
CA LEU A 169 15.63 14.29 1.56
C LEU A 169 16.21 14.71 0.21
N ASN A 170 15.47 15.56 -0.52
CA ASN A 170 15.88 15.96 -1.87
C ASN A 170 15.40 17.38 -2.20
N ASN A 171 16.35 18.20 -2.68
CA ASN A 171 16.08 19.57 -3.13
C ASN A 171 15.01 19.64 -4.23
N TYR A 172 14.86 18.59 -5.05
CA TYR A 172 13.80 18.50 -6.05
C TYR A 172 12.41 18.47 -5.44
N ILE A 173 12.18 17.64 -4.42
CA ILE A 173 10.89 17.61 -3.70
C ILE A 173 10.66 18.96 -3.03
N ASN A 174 11.68 19.51 -2.36
CA ASN A 174 11.58 20.81 -1.70
C ASN A 174 11.12 21.89 -2.69
N HIS A 175 11.84 22.05 -3.80
CA HIS A 175 11.52 23.04 -4.81
C HIS A 175 10.14 22.79 -5.41
N ARG A 176 9.74 21.53 -5.67
CA ARG A 176 8.42 21.19 -6.19
C ARG A 176 7.29 21.68 -5.28
N TRP A 177 7.41 21.49 -3.96
CA TRP A 177 6.35 21.80 -3.00
C TRP A 177 6.36 23.22 -2.47
N PHE A 178 7.54 23.83 -2.32
CA PHE A 178 7.69 25.13 -1.64
C PHE A 178 8.02 26.29 -2.59
N SER A 179 8.28 26.04 -3.88
CA SER A 179 8.43 27.13 -4.85
C SER A 179 7.09 27.84 -5.11
N MET A 180 7.17 29.13 -5.41
CA MET A 180 6.04 29.88 -5.92
C MET A 180 5.90 29.64 -7.44
N PRO A 181 4.69 29.39 -7.97
CA PRO A 181 3.37 29.38 -7.30
C PRO A 181 2.92 27.99 -6.80
N ASN A 182 3.73 26.94 -6.95
CA ASN A 182 3.37 25.55 -6.67
C ASN A 182 2.85 25.34 -5.24
N ILE A 183 3.39 26.06 -4.26
CA ILE A 183 2.92 25.98 -2.87
C ILE A 183 1.41 26.23 -2.71
N TYR A 184 0.83 27.16 -3.48
CA TYR A 184 -0.61 27.44 -3.41
C TYR A 184 -1.44 26.29 -4.00
N TYR A 185 -1.01 25.75 -5.13
CA TYR A 185 -1.72 24.65 -5.79
C TYR A 185 -1.58 23.34 -5.04
N LEU A 186 -0.40 23.04 -4.51
CA LEU A 186 -0.11 21.76 -3.86
C LEU A 186 -0.54 21.72 -2.40
N SER A 187 -0.61 22.86 -1.70
CA SER A 187 -1.10 22.93 -0.32
C SER A 187 -2.55 22.46 -0.14
N ILE A 188 -3.34 22.40 -1.22
CA ILE A 188 -4.69 21.83 -1.16
C ILE A 188 -4.70 20.37 -0.72
N ILE A 189 -3.67 19.59 -1.06
CA ILE A 189 -3.56 18.17 -0.74
C ILE A 189 -3.44 17.96 0.79
N PRO A 190 -2.46 18.58 1.50
CA PRO A 190 -2.38 18.45 2.95
C PRO A 190 -3.60 19.07 3.65
N ILE A 191 -4.18 20.16 3.14
CA ILE A 191 -5.40 20.75 3.71
C ILE A 191 -6.57 19.74 3.65
N ILE A 192 -6.81 19.15 2.47
CA ILE A 192 -7.85 18.12 2.32
C ILE A 192 -7.55 16.92 3.22
N THR A 193 -6.27 16.51 3.31
CA THR A 193 -5.85 15.39 4.17
C THR A 193 -6.25 15.64 5.62
N VAL A 194 -5.95 16.82 6.18
CA VAL A 194 -6.35 17.21 7.54
C VAL A 194 -7.88 17.20 7.70
N LEU A 195 -8.62 17.71 6.71
CA LEU A 195 -10.09 17.67 6.74
C LEU A 195 -10.63 16.23 6.74
N ILE A 196 -10.03 15.32 5.97
CA ILE A 196 -10.42 13.90 5.96
C ILE A 196 -10.09 13.23 7.30
N PHE A 197 -8.95 13.53 7.92
CA PHE A 197 -8.63 13.05 9.28
C PHE A 197 -9.72 13.46 10.29
N ILE A 198 -10.12 14.73 10.29
CA ILE A 198 -11.17 15.24 11.19
C ILE A 198 -12.50 14.52 10.91
N LYS A 199 -12.88 14.37 9.64
CA LYS A 199 -14.10 13.65 9.23
C LYS A 199 -14.06 12.17 9.63
N LEU A 200 -12.89 11.52 9.55
CA LEU A 200 -12.70 10.13 9.96
C LEU A 200 -12.86 9.96 11.47
N ILE A 201 -12.22 10.82 12.28
CA ILE A 201 -12.40 10.82 13.75
C ILE A 201 -13.88 10.98 14.09
N LYS A 202 -14.57 11.93 13.47
CA LYS A 202 -16.00 12.17 13.70
C LYS A 202 -16.85 10.96 13.29
N ALA A 203 -16.58 10.35 12.14
CA ALA A 203 -17.31 9.18 11.66
C ALA A 203 -17.15 7.97 12.58
N ILE A 204 -15.93 7.74 13.09
CA ILE A 204 -15.65 6.66 14.04
C ILE A 204 -16.37 6.92 15.38
N LYS A 205 -16.26 8.14 15.93
CA LYS A 205 -16.94 8.50 17.20
C LYS A 205 -18.46 8.43 17.10
N GLN A 206 -19.02 8.74 15.92
CA GLN A 206 -20.45 8.63 15.63
C GLN A 206 -20.90 7.21 15.26
N LYS A 207 -20.00 6.21 15.36
CA LYS A 207 -20.26 4.81 15.00
C LYS A 207 -20.89 4.65 13.61
N LYS A 208 -20.42 5.41 12.61
CA LYS A 208 -20.81 5.23 11.21
C LYS A 208 -20.08 4.01 10.65
N GLU A 209 -20.78 3.14 9.93
CA GLU A 209 -20.18 1.87 9.47
C GLU A 209 -19.38 2.01 8.17
N VAL A 210 -19.93 2.70 7.17
CA VAL A 210 -19.33 2.80 5.83
C VAL A 210 -18.32 3.94 5.72
N LYS A 211 -18.63 5.10 6.33
CA LYS A 211 -17.84 6.33 6.18
C LYS A 211 -16.39 6.19 6.64
N PRO A 212 -16.06 5.50 7.75
CA PRO A 212 -14.66 5.34 8.16
C PRO A 212 -13.81 4.66 7.09
N PHE A 213 -14.31 3.60 6.45
CA PHE A 213 -13.58 2.89 5.42
C PHE A 213 -13.33 3.77 4.18
N ILE A 214 -14.34 4.51 3.72
CA ILE A 214 -14.20 5.45 2.60
C ILE A 214 -13.17 6.55 2.91
N TYR A 215 -13.23 7.15 4.11
CA TYR A 215 -12.27 8.18 4.49
C TYR A 215 -10.85 7.65 4.64
N THR A 216 -10.66 6.42 5.14
CA THR A 216 -9.34 5.78 5.16
C THR A 216 -8.81 5.57 3.75
N ILE A 217 -9.61 5.09 2.80
CA ILE A 217 -9.21 4.97 1.38
C ILE A 217 -8.80 6.33 0.82
N LEU A 218 -9.58 7.38 1.10
CA LEU A 218 -9.26 8.74 0.65
C LEU A 218 -7.94 9.25 1.24
N LEU A 219 -7.62 8.96 2.51
CA LEU A 219 -6.33 9.32 3.10
C LEU A 219 -5.17 8.64 2.36
N PHE A 220 -5.30 7.33 2.08
CA PHE A 220 -4.32 6.59 1.31
C PHE A 220 -4.14 7.16 -0.10
N LEU A 221 -5.24 7.45 -0.78
CA LEU A 221 -5.23 8.06 -2.11
C LEU A 221 -4.50 9.41 -2.09
N LEU A 222 -4.80 10.28 -1.12
CA LEU A 222 -4.11 11.57 -0.98
C LEU A 222 -2.63 11.41 -0.68
N GLY A 223 -2.25 10.44 0.15
CA GLY A 223 -0.85 10.09 0.40
C GLY A 223 -0.12 9.66 -0.88
N TYR A 224 -0.71 8.72 -1.64
CA TYR A 224 -0.14 8.27 -2.91
C TYR A 224 -0.07 9.38 -3.96
N LEU A 225 -1.09 10.24 -4.05
CA LEU A 225 -1.09 11.41 -4.93
C LEU A 225 0.03 12.38 -4.56
N GLY A 226 0.24 12.65 -3.26
CA GLY A 226 1.35 13.47 -2.80
C GLY A 226 2.71 12.91 -3.23
N LEU A 227 2.91 11.59 -3.08
CA LEU A 227 4.14 10.93 -3.52
C LEU A 227 4.31 10.96 -5.05
N ALA A 228 3.25 10.66 -5.80
CA ALA A 228 3.26 10.69 -7.26
C ALA A 228 3.63 12.09 -7.79
N ILE A 229 3.04 13.15 -7.24
CA ILE A 229 3.35 14.54 -7.61
C ILE A 229 4.80 14.90 -7.25
N SER A 230 5.29 14.41 -6.11
CA SER A 230 6.67 14.67 -5.65
C SER A 230 7.72 14.11 -6.60
N ILE A 231 7.43 12.96 -7.22
CA ILE A 231 8.38 12.19 -8.02
C ILE A 231 8.16 12.40 -9.52
N TRP A 232 6.99 12.86 -9.95
CA TRP A 232 6.69 13.13 -11.36
C TRP A 232 7.78 13.99 -12.02
N PRO A 233 8.23 13.69 -13.25
CA PRO A 233 7.84 12.60 -14.16
C PRO A 233 8.76 11.36 -14.10
N TYR A 234 9.45 11.15 -12.97
CA TYR A 234 10.44 10.07 -12.84
C TYR A 234 9.79 8.74 -12.46
N ILE A 235 10.26 7.66 -13.08
CA ILE A 235 9.93 6.28 -12.66
C ILE A 235 11.06 5.63 -11.87
N VAL A 236 12.31 6.03 -12.14
CA VAL A 236 13.43 5.86 -11.21
C VAL A 236 13.75 7.25 -10.65
N PRO A 237 13.39 7.53 -9.39
CA PRO A 237 13.34 8.90 -8.88
C PRO A 237 14.65 9.67 -9.10
N TYR A 238 14.51 10.88 -9.65
CA TYR A 238 15.58 11.85 -9.95
C TYR A 238 16.60 11.43 -11.02
N LYS A 239 16.39 10.31 -11.70
CA LYS A 239 17.37 9.73 -12.64
C LYS A 239 16.78 9.34 -13.99
N VAL A 240 15.67 8.61 -14.01
CA VAL A 240 15.07 8.10 -15.25
C VAL A 240 13.59 8.49 -15.32
N THR A 241 13.23 9.22 -16.37
CA THR A 241 11.86 9.63 -16.67
C THR A 241 11.03 8.48 -17.22
N LEU A 242 9.71 8.60 -17.15
CA LEU A 242 8.76 7.64 -17.74
C LEU A 242 9.05 7.40 -19.24
N GLU A 243 9.32 8.46 -19.99
CA GLU A 243 9.61 8.41 -21.42
C GLU A 243 10.91 7.64 -21.73
N ASN A 244 11.97 7.90 -20.97
CA ASN A 244 13.27 7.25 -21.19
C ASN A 244 13.30 5.78 -20.74
N ALA A 245 12.40 5.39 -19.84
CA ALA A 245 12.28 4.02 -19.35
C ALA A 245 11.27 3.17 -20.14
N ALA A 246 10.46 3.80 -21.00
CA ALA A 246 9.40 3.16 -21.76
C ALA A 246 9.94 2.03 -22.66
N ALA A 247 9.18 0.94 -22.75
CA ALA A 247 9.41 -0.07 -23.80
C ALA A 247 9.18 0.52 -25.19
N VAL A 248 9.63 -0.19 -26.23
CA VAL A 248 9.41 0.20 -27.63
C VAL A 248 7.90 0.39 -27.93
N PRO A 249 7.52 1.38 -28.76
CA PRO A 249 6.12 1.76 -28.97
C PRO A 249 5.20 0.60 -29.38
N GLU A 250 5.70 -0.33 -30.20
CA GLU A 250 4.96 -1.49 -30.68
C GLU A 250 4.57 -2.40 -29.50
N SER A 251 5.51 -2.68 -28.60
CA SER A 251 5.25 -3.46 -27.38
C SER A 251 4.26 -2.74 -26.46
N GLN A 252 4.42 -1.44 -26.25
CA GLN A 252 3.50 -0.66 -25.42
C GLN A 252 2.08 -0.61 -26.00
N SER A 253 1.95 -0.49 -27.32
CA SER A 253 0.64 -0.49 -27.98
C SER A 253 -0.10 -1.81 -27.79
N LEU A 254 0.61 -2.94 -27.90
CA LEU A 254 0.05 -4.27 -27.65
C LEU A 254 -0.39 -4.43 -26.19
N LEU A 255 0.45 -4.00 -25.25
CA LEU A 255 0.13 -4.02 -23.81
C LEU A 255 -1.07 -3.13 -23.49
N LEU A 256 -1.17 -1.95 -24.10
CA LEU A 256 -2.29 -1.04 -23.93
C LEU A 256 -3.61 -1.66 -24.39
N VAL A 257 -3.62 -2.32 -25.55
CA VAL A 257 -4.83 -3.02 -26.05
C VAL A 257 -5.24 -4.12 -25.07
N GLY A 258 -4.30 -4.94 -24.60
CA GLY A 258 -4.56 -5.96 -23.57
C GLY A 258 -5.14 -5.35 -22.29
N ALA A 259 -4.53 -4.28 -21.79
CA ALA A 259 -4.99 -3.58 -20.58
C ALA A 259 -6.40 -2.99 -20.76
N LEU A 260 -6.70 -2.37 -21.91
CA LEU A 260 -8.02 -1.79 -22.18
C LEU A 260 -9.14 -2.82 -22.23
N ILE A 261 -8.85 -4.08 -22.58
CA ILE A 261 -9.83 -5.15 -22.63
C ILE A 261 -9.92 -5.87 -21.28
N PHE A 262 -8.79 -6.35 -20.76
CA PHE A 262 -8.78 -7.23 -19.59
C PHE A 262 -8.97 -6.47 -18.28
N LEU A 263 -8.44 -5.24 -18.15
CA LEU A 263 -8.55 -4.50 -16.89
C LEU A 263 -10.01 -4.16 -16.54
N PRO A 264 -10.86 -3.68 -17.48
CA PRO A 264 -12.29 -3.49 -17.19
C PRO A 264 -13.03 -4.79 -16.84
N VAL A 265 -12.68 -5.90 -17.49
CA VAL A 265 -13.27 -7.21 -17.19
C VAL A 265 -12.91 -7.66 -15.77
N ILE A 266 -11.62 -7.57 -15.40
CA ILE A 266 -11.13 -7.92 -14.06
C ILE A 266 -11.78 -7.01 -13.01
N LEU A 267 -11.87 -5.71 -13.26
CA LEU A 267 -12.54 -4.76 -12.36
C LEU A 267 -14.03 -5.06 -12.22
N GLY A 268 -14.72 -5.40 -13.31
CA GLY A 268 -16.14 -5.77 -13.29
C GLY A 268 -16.41 -7.03 -12.47
N TYR A 269 -15.60 -8.08 -12.69
CA TYR A 269 -15.65 -9.30 -11.88
C TYR A 269 -15.34 -9.01 -10.41
N THR A 270 -14.32 -8.21 -10.12
CA THR A 270 -13.95 -7.84 -8.75
C THR A 270 -15.10 -7.10 -8.07
N PHE A 271 -15.69 -6.11 -8.74
CA PHE A 271 -16.86 -5.38 -8.25
C PHE A 271 -18.03 -6.33 -7.96
N TYR A 272 -18.31 -7.26 -8.86
CA TYR A 272 -19.35 -8.27 -8.68
C TYR A 272 -19.12 -9.15 -7.45
N CYS A 273 -17.89 -9.62 -7.22
CA CYS A 273 -17.53 -10.35 -6.00
C CYS A 273 -17.77 -9.53 -4.73
N TYR A 274 -17.32 -8.26 -4.70
CA TYR A 274 -17.57 -7.37 -3.57
C TYR A 274 -19.05 -7.06 -3.36
N TYR A 275 -19.84 -7.00 -4.43
CA TYR A 275 -21.29 -6.83 -4.38
C TYR A 275 -22.00 -8.05 -3.78
N ILE A 276 -21.67 -9.26 -4.24
CA ILE A 276 -22.22 -10.51 -3.69
C ILE A 276 -21.90 -10.63 -2.20
N PHE A 277 -20.64 -10.43 -1.83
CA PHE A 277 -20.17 -10.60 -0.46
C PHE A 277 -20.24 -9.31 0.37
N ARG A 278 -21.18 -8.39 0.04
CA ARG A 278 -21.32 -7.09 0.71
C ARG A 278 -21.78 -7.19 2.17
N GLY A 279 -22.51 -8.26 2.51
CA GLY A 279 -23.06 -8.49 3.84
C GLY A 279 -22.01 -8.58 4.95
N LYS A 280 -22.46 -8.48 6.20
CA LYS A 280 -21.62 -8.67 7.38
C LYS A 280 -21.36 -10.15 7.62
N SER A 281 -20.21 -10.46 8.19
CA SER A 281 -19.85 -11.82 8.60
C SER A 281 -20.61 -12.15 9.89
N SER A 282 -21.54 -13.11 9.81
CA SER A 282 -22.26 -13.63 10.97
C SER A 282 -21.35 -14.47 11.87
N SER A 283 -21.68 -14.53 13.16
CA SER A 283 -21.07 -15.45 14.13
C SER A 283 -21.57 -16.89 14.00
N GLN A 284 -22.64 -17.12 13.23
CA GLN A 284 -23.07 -18.47 12.92
C GLN A 284 -22.05 -19.13 11.99
N PRO A 285 -21.51 -20.32 12.36
CA PRO A 285 -20.67 -21.07 11.45
C PRO A 285 -21.49 -21.38 10.19
N LEU A 286 -20.83 -21.42 9.03
CA LEU A 286 -21.51 -21.64 7.77
C LEU A 286 -22.04 -23.08 7.62
N TYR A 287 -21.82 -23.93 8.63
CA TYR A 287 -22.43 -25.24 8.88
C TYR A 287 -22.40 -25.52 10.38
#